data_AF-A0A661WD43-F1
#
_entry.id   AF-A0A661WD43-F1
#
_cell.length_a   1.000
_cell.length_b   1.000
_cell.length_c   1.000
_cell.angle_alpha   90.00
_cell.angle_beta   90.00
_cell.angle_gamma   90.00
#
_symmetry.space_group_name_H-M   'P 1'
#
loop_
_entity.id
_entity.type
_entity.pdbx_description
1 polymer ?
#
loop_
_entity_poly.entity_id
_entity_poly.type
_entity_poly.pdbx_seq_one_letter_code
_entity_poly.pdbx_strand_id
1 'polypeptide(L)'
;MKKIIYTFPDNFTWGAIASAYQIEGAWNEDGKGESIWDIFSRLPDRILNGDTGEIATDHYHRMPDDVQLMKEIGLNSYSFTLSWPRILPEGTGKINPKGLGFYDRLVDELLNAGIRPKATLYHWDLPLSLQERGGWPSRDSIDWFGEYAAVAFDKLADRVNLWATHNEPWVAAFLGYGTGVHAPGINDATQAFQAAHHLLL
;
A
#
# COMPACT_ATOMS: atom_id res chain seq x y z
N MET A 1 -45.50 -2.94 11.62
CA MET A 1 -44.30 -3.58 11.03
C MET A 1 -43.36 -3.98 12.17
N LYS A 2 -42.90 -5.24 12.25
CA LYS A 2 -41.92 -5.65 13.27
C LYS A 2 -40.55 -5.08 12.90
N LYS A 3 -39.94 -4.31 13.81
CA LYS A 3 -38.58 -3.78 13.65
C LYS A 3 -37.59 -4.94 13.82
N ILE A 4 -36.87 -5.29 12.76
CA ILE A 4 -35.74 -6.21 12.85
C ILE A 4 -34.56 -5.41 13.39
N ILE A 5 -33.93 -5.91 14.46
CA ILE A 5 -32.72 -5.34 15.04
C ILE A 5 -31.57 -6.28 14.68
N TYR A 6 -30.51 -5.73 14.07
CA TYR A 6 -29.27 -6.45 13.82
C TYR A 6 -28.29 -6.13 14.92
N THR A 7 -27.75 -7.17 15.56
CA THR A 7 -26.73 -7.07 16.60
C THR A 7 -25.48 -7.79 16.10
N PHE A 8 -24.33 -7.14 16.24
CA PHE A 8 -23.02 -7.73 15.95
C PHE A 8 -22.46 -8.41 17.20
N PRO A 9 -21.52 -9.36 17.07
CA PRO A 9 -20.77 -9.89 18.20
C PRO A 9 -20.12 -8.76 19.02
N ASP A 10 -20.06 -8.91 20.34
CA ASP A 10 -19.50 -7.88 21.25
C ASP A 10 -18.03 -7.54 20.93
N ASN A 11 -17.30 -8.49 20.32
CA ASN A 11 -15.91 -8.35 19.90
C ASN A 11 -15.74 -8.07 18.40
N PHE A 12 -16.82 -7.69 17.71
CA PHE A 12 -16.74 -7.32 16.29
C PHE A 12 -15.83 -6.11 16.11
N THR A 13 -14.91 -6.18 15.16
CA THR A 13 -13.95 -5.10 14.91
C THR A 13 -14.46 -4.19 13.80
N TRP A 14 -14.75 -2.94 14.16
CA TRP A 14 -15.06 -1.87 13.22
C TRP A 14 -13.79 -1.09 12.88
N GLY A 15 -13.59 -0.84 11.59
CA GLY A 15 -12.43 -0.10 11.12
C GLY A 15 -12.61 0.49 9.73
N ALA A 16 -11.62 1.27 9.34
CA ALA A 16 -11.48 1.82 8.00
C ALA A 16 -10.20 1.27 7.34
N ILE A 17 -10.13 1.39 6.02
CA ILE A 17 -8.97 0.99 5.22
C ILE A 17 -8.57 2.12 4.28
N ALA A 18 -7.27 2.31 4.08
CA ALA A 18 -6.73 3.17 3.03
C ALA A 18 -5.48 2.56 2.39
N SER A 19 -5.18 3.01 1.18
CA SER A 19 -3.98 2.63 0.42
C SER A 19 -3.01 3.80 0.34
N ALA A 20 -1.72 3.53 0.57
CA ALA A 20 -0.65 4.52 0.62
C ALA A 20 -0.69 5.49 -0.58
N TYR A 21 -0.62 4.98 -1.81
CA TYR A 21 -0.62 5.82 -3.01
C TYR A 21 -1.91 6.64 -3.18
N GLN A 22 -3.03 6.16 -2.64
CA GLN A 22 -4.32 6.84 -2.79
C GLN A 22 -4.55 7.98 -1.79
N ILE A 23 -3.80 8.02 -0.68
CA ILE A 23 -4.02 9.04 0.37
C ILE A 23 -2.76 9.81 0.77
N GLU A 24 -1.57 9.23 0.67
CA GLU A 24 -0.35 9.82 1.25
C GLU A 24 0.06 11.12 0.56
N GLY A 25 0.11 11.13 -0.77
CA GLY A 25 0.78 12.19 -1.50
C GLY A 25 2.27 12.25 -1.19
N ALA A 26 2.84 13.46 -1.21
CA ALA A 26 4.25 13.72 -0.94
C ALA A 26 5.15 12.77 -1.75
N TRP A 27 4.81 12.63 -3.03
CA TRP A 27 5.27 11.53 -3.88
C TRP A 27 6.79 11.48 -4.08
N ASN A 28 7.46 12.64 -3.96
CA ASN A 28 8.91 12.84 -4.11
C ASN A 28 9.58 13.40 -2.85
N GLU A 29 8.90 13.38 -1.70
CA GLU A 29 9.45 13.91 -0.45
C GLU A 29 10.26 12.88 0.32
N ASP A 30 11.20 13.38 1.12
CA ASP A 30 11.99 12.58 2.07
C ASP A 30 12.68 11.35 1.47
N GLY A 31 12.97 11.38 0.17
CA GLY A 31 13.67 10.32 -0.55
C GLY A 31 12.80 9.14 -0.96
N LYS A 32 11.47 9.29 -0.99
CA LYS A 32 10.59 8.29 -1.63
C LYS A 32 10.95 8.15 -3.12
N GLY A 33 11.04 6.91 -3.60
CA GLY A 33 11.20 6.58 -5.01
C GLY A 33 9.90 6.67 -5.80
N GLU A 34 10.00 6.61 -7.13
CA GLU A 34 8.81 6.49 -7.98
C GLU A 34 8.26 5.07 -7.97
N SER A 35 6.94 4.96 -8.01
CA SER A 35 6.20 3.71 -8.24
C SER A 35 5.77 3.60 -9.69
N ILE A 36 5.32 2.40 -10.08
CA ILE A 36 4.64 2.19 -11.36
C ILE A 36 3.40 3.08 -11.54
N TRP A 37 2.74 3.48 -10.45
CA TRP A 37 1.57 4.37 -10.52
C TRP A 37 1.94 5.84 -10.70
N ASP A 38 3.09 6.29 -10.17
CA ASP A 38 3.60 7.65 -10.42
C ASP A 38 3.78 7.88 -11.94
N ILE A 39 4.31 6.87 -12.65
CA ILE A 39 4.45 6.92 -14.11
C ILE A 39 3.12 6.70 -14.81
N PHE A 40 2.39 5.64 -14.47
CA PHE A 40 1.16 5.28 -15.17
C PHE A 40 0.10 6.39 -15.11
N SER A 41 -0.01 7.08 -13.97
CA SER A 41 -1.00 8.15 -13.81
C SER A 41 -0.72 9.39 -14.65
N ARG A 42 0.55 9.65 -15.00
CA ARG A 42 0.97 10.76 -15.87
C ARG A 42 0.84 10.46 -17.36
N LEU A 43 0.55 9.21 -17.74
CA LEU A 43 0.36 8.85 -19.15
C LEU A 43 -0.97 9.41 -19.66
N PRO A 44 -1.01 9.94 -20.90
CA PRO A 44 -2.24 10.41 -21.51
C PRO A 44 -3.33 9.33 -21.52
N ASP A 45 -4.56 9.74 -21.21
CA ASP A 45 -5.78 8.91 -21.27
C ASP A 45 -5.79 7.64 -20.40
N ARG A 46 -4.84 7.50 -19.45
CA ARG A 46 -4.81 6.37 -18.51
C ARG A 46 -5.67 6.60 -17.28
N ILE A 47 -5.74 7.84 -16.80
CA ILE A 47 -6.56 8.24 -15.66
C ILE A 47 -7.57 9.28 -16.13
N LEU A 48 -8.80 9.15 -15.64
CA LEU A 48 -9.85 10.14 -15.88
C LEU A 48 -9.34 11.53 -15.46
N ASN A 49 -9.54 12.53 -16.31
CA ASN A 49 -9.07 13.91 -16.12
C ASN A 49 -7.55 14.12 -16.00
N GLY A 50 -6.74 13.07 -16.14
CA GLY A 50 -5.30 13.14 -15.90
C GLY A 50 -4.94 13.31 -14.41
N ASP A 51 -5.81 12.87 -13.51
CA ASP A 51 -5.55 12.95 -12.06
C ASP A 51 -4.33 12.09 -11.67
N THR A 52 -3.57 12.54 -10.66
CA THR A 52 -2.36 11.87 -10.18
C THR A 52 -2.38 11.66 -8.66
N GLY A 53 -1.50 10.79 -8.16
CA GLY A 53 -1.31 10.55 -6.73
C GLY A 53 -0.33 11.52 -6.05
N GLU A 54 0.07 12.61 -6.71
CA GLU A 54 1.16 13.47 -6.25
C GLU A 54 0.88 14.13 -4.89
N ILE A 55 -0.36 14.59 -4.70
CA ILE A 55 -0.85 15.19 -3.45
C ILE A 55 -1.86 14.28 -2.76
N ALA A 56 -2.76 13.64 -3.52
CA ALA A 56 -3.85 12.82 -2.99
C ALA A 56 -4.66 13.57 -1.90
N THR A 57 -4.81 12.99 -0.71
CA THR A 57 -5.40 13.67 0.46
C THR A 57 -4.36 14.24 1.42
N ASP A 58 -3.08 14.22 1.04
CA ASP A 58 -1.97 14.79 1.80
C ASP A 58 -1.78 14.13 3.19
N HIS A 59 -2.11 12.84 3.31
CA HIS A 59 -2.02 12.09 4.57
C HIS A 59 -0.58 12.02 5.10
N TYR A 60 0.45 12.11 4.23
CA TYR A 60 1.84 12.12 4.68
C TYR A 60 2.12 13.25 5.68
N HIS A 61 1.51 14.42 5.48
CA HIS A 61 1.63 15.56 6.38
C HIS A 61 0.52 15.61 7.44
N ARG A 62 -0.68 15.14 7.08
CA ARG A 62 -1.90 15.25 7.89
C ARG A 62 -2.17 14.06 8.80
N MET A 63 -1.29 13.06 8.81
CA MET A 63 -1.47 11.82 9.57
C MET A 63 -1.94 12.04 11.03
N PRO A 64 -1.37 12.97 11.82
CA PRO A 64 -1.85 13.20 13.18
C PRO A 64 -3.33 13.64 13.24
N ASP A 65 -3.76 14.51 12.32
CA ASP A 65 -5.14 14.98 12.23
C ASP A 65 -6.09 13.86 11.78
N ASP A 66 -5.65 13.04 10.81
CA ASP A 66 -6.43 11.90 10.31
C ASP A 66 -6.62 10.84 11.41
N VAL A 67 -5.58 10.53 12.19
CA VAL A 67 -5.68 9.60 13.33
C VAL A 67 -6.61 10.15 14.41
N GLN A 68 -6.55 11.45 14.69
CA GLN A 68 -7.46 12.10 15.63
C GLN A 68 -8.91 12.00 15.15
N LEU A 69 -9.18 12.21 13.86
CA LEU A 69 -10.52 12.02 13.28
C LEU A 69 -11.00 10.57 13.41
N MET A 70 -10.13 9.59 13.14
CA MET A 70 -10.46 8.17 13.30
C MET A 70 -10.88 7.83 14.75
N LYS A 71 -10.23 8.45 15.73
CA LYS A 71 -10.56 8.31 17.15
C LYS A 71 -11.92 8.94 17.47
N GLU A 72 -12.19 10.14 16.96
CA GLU A 72 -13.44 10.87 17.19
C GLU A 72 -14.66 10.13 16.64
N ILE A 73 -14.54 9.50 15.48
CA ILE A 73 -15.62 8.68 14.91
C ILE A 73 -15.71 7.27 15.53
N GLY A 74 -14.82 6.93 16.46
CA GLY A 74 -14.87 5.70 17.24
C GLY A 74 -14.36 4.45 16.52
N LEU A 75 -13.40 4.58 15.60
CA LEU A 75 -12.79 3.40 14.97
C LEU A 75 -12.03 2.56 16.00
N ASN A 76 -12.14 1.23 15.90
CA ASN A 76 -11.37 0.31 16.74
C ASN A 76 -10.13 -0.23 16.04
N SER A 77 -10.07 -0.13 14.72
CA SER A 77 -8.95 -0.59 13.91
C SER A 77 -8.80 0.26 12.66
N TYR A 78 -7.55 0.39 12.20
CA TYR A 78 -7.23 1.04 10.94
C TYR A 78 -6.30 0.13 10.14
N SER A 79 -6.72 -0.17 8.91
CA SER A 79 -5.94 -0.93 7.94
C SER A 79 -5.26 0.05 6.99
N PHE A 80 -3.94 0.16 7.06
CA PHE A 80 -3.16 0.95 6.12
C PHE A 80 -2.28 0.04 5.28
N THR A 81 -1.78 0.56 4.16
CA THR A 81 -0.78 -0.14 3.36
C THR A 81 0.54 0.61 3.44
N LEU A 82 1.63 -0.13 3.35
CA LEU A 82 2.96 0.46 3.29
C LEU A 82 3.28 0.82 1.84
N SER A 83 3.91 1.96 1.62
CA SER A 83 4.47 2.30 0.32
C SER A 83 5.87 1.73 0.19
N TRP A 84 6.01 0.70 -0.65
CA TRP A 84 7.30 0.07 -0.93
C TRP A 84 8.36 1.10 -1.36
N PRO A 85 8.15 1.97 -2.36
CA PRO A 85 9.17 2.93 -2.78
C PRO A 85 9.46 4.00 -1.72
N ARG A 86 8.62 4.14 -0.69
CA ARG A 86 8.94 5.02 0.45
C ARG A 86 9.93 4.35 1.40
N ILE A 87 9.85 3.03 1.61
CA ILE A 87 10.73 2.27 2.50
C ILE A 87 12.04 1.88 1.81
N LEU A 88 11.96 1.40 0.57
CA LEU A 88 13.10 1.05 -0.29
C LEU A 88 12.93 1.78 -1.64
N PRO A 89 13.56 2.96 -1.82
CA PRO A 89 13.36 3.78 -3.04
C PRO A 89 13.76 3.08 -4.34
N GLU A 90 14.83 2.29 -4.30
CA GLU A 90 15.27 1.44 -5.43
C GLU A 90 14.65 0.03 -5.40
N GLY A 91 13.61 -0.15 -4.56
CA GLY A 91 12.90 -1.39 -4.30
C GLY A 91 13.67 -2.47 -3.54
N THR A 92 15.00 -2.38 -3.50
CA THR A 92 15.90 -3.27 -2.74
C THR A 92 17.07 -2.47 -2.17
N GLY A 93 17.79 -3.05 -1.22
CA GLY A 93 19.03 -2.52 -0.66
C GLY A 93 18.82 -1.41 0.37
N LYS A 94 19.10 -0.17 -0.02
CA LYS A 94 19.24 0.92 0.96
C LYS A 94 17.87 1.36 1.50
N ILE A 95 17.64 1.09 2.78
CA ILE A 95 16.47 1.57 3.53
C ILE A 95 16.47 3.10 3.56
N ASN A 96 15.30 3.69 3.28
CA ASN A 96 15.04 5.09 3.56
C ASN A 96 14.53 5.26 5.01
N PRO A 97 15.37 5.77 5.94
CA PRO A 97 14.99 5.87 7.34
C PRO A 97 13.84 6.84 7.59
N LYS A 98 13.69 7.89 6.77
CA LYS A 98 12.58 8.83 6.90
C LYS A 98 11.26 8.21 6.49
N GLY A 99 11.28 7.50 5.35
CA GLY A 99 10.13 6.78 4.84
C GLY A 99 9.65 5.67 5.77
N LEU A 100 10.56 4.83 6.27
CA LEU A 100 10.24 3.83 7.28
C LEU A 100 9.79 4.47 8.62
N GLY A 101 10.40 5.60 8.98
CA GLY A 101 10.04 6.37 10.17
C GLY A 101 8.63 6.97 10.12
N PHE A 102 8.06 7.23 8.94
CA PHE A 102 6.67 7.66 8.82
C PHE A 102 5.71 6.58 9.34
N TYR A 103 5.88 5.33 8.89
CA TYR A 103 5.04 4.21 9.34
C TYR A 103 5.25 3.86 10.81
N ASP A 104 6.48 3.98 11.30
CA ASP A 104 6.79 3.84 12.74
C ASP A 104 5.96 4.81 13.60
N ARG A 105 5.91 6.09 13.20
CA ARG A 105 5.10 7.11 13.86
C ARG A 105 3.60 6.87 13.69
N LEU A 106 3.15 6.49 12.49
CA LEU A 106 1.73 6.17 12.26
C LEU A 106 1.25 5.05 13.19
N VAL A 107 2.04 3.98 13.36
CA VAL A 107 1.73 2.89 14.29
C VAL A 107 1.64 3.40 15.73
N ASP A 108 2.59 4.23 16.18
CA ASP A 108 2.54 4.82 17.52
C ASP A 108 1.32 5.71 17.73
N GLU A 109 1.00 6.59 16.77
CA GLU A 109 -0.17 7.47 16.85
C GLU A 109 -1.48 6.68 16.91
N LEU A 110 -1.63 5.62 16.10
CA LEU A 110 -2.81 4.75 16.14
C LEU A 110 -2.96 4.07 17.50
N LEU A 111 -1.87 3.51 18.05
CA LEU A 111 -1.91 2.84 19.34
C LEU A 111 -2.20 3.82 20.49
N ASN A 112 -1.61 5.01 20.46
CA ASN A 112 -1.90 6.09 21.41
C ASN A 112 -3.36 6.57 21.33
N ALA A 113 -3.97 6.48 20.15
CA ALA A 113 -5.39 6.74 19.94
C ALA A 113 -6.31 5.58 20.36
N GLY A 114 -5.77 4.41 20.73
CA GLY A 114 -6.53 3.20 21.04
C GLY A 114 -7.05 2.46 19.81
N ILE A 115 -6.48 2.73 18.63
CA ILE A 115 -6.86 2.15 17.34
C ILE A 115 -5.89 1.03 17.01
N ARG A 116 -6.39 -0.18 16.75
CA ARG A 116 -5.55 -1.34 16.41
C ARG A 116 -5.01 -1.23 14.97
N PRO A 117 -3.68 -1.13 14.77
CA PRO A 117 -3.11 -1.09 13.43
C PRO A 117 -3.19 -2.45 12.74
N LYS A 118 -3.52 -2.42 11.45
CA LYS A 118 -3.36 -3.53 10.51
C LYS A 118 -2.55 -3.02 9.33
N ALA A 119 -1.47 -3.71 8.97
CA ALA A 119 -0.64 -3.33 7.85
C ALA A 119 -0.82 -4.29 6.67
N THR A 120 -0.87 -3.73 5.46
CA THR A 120 -0.74 -4.50 4.21
C THR A 120 0.58 -4.15 3.55
N LEU A 121 1.41 -5.15 3.25
CA LEU A 121 2.75 -4.91 2.69
C LEU A 121 2.68 -4.35 1.27
N TYR A 122 1.83 -4.91 0.41
CA TYR A 122 1.74 -4.51 -0.99
C TYR A 122 0.33 -4.11 -1.40
N HIS A 123 0.19 -2.88 -1.91
CA HIS A 123 -1.02 -2.38 -2.54
C HIS A 123 -0.71 -1.60 -3.82
N TRP A 124 -0.13 -2.34 -4.79
CA TRP A 124 0.00 -1.97 -6.20
C TRP A 124 1.07 -0.93 -6.54
N ASP A 125 1.74 -0.33 -5.58
CA ASP A 125 2.75 0.70 -5.79
C ASP A 125 4.18 0.13 -5.89
N LEU A 126 4.38 -0.87 -6.76
CA LEU A 126 5.70 -1.45 -7.02
C LEU A 126 6.70 -0.32 -7.41
N PRO A 127 7.91 -0.29 -6.82
CA PRO A 127 8.96 0.65 -7.22
C PRO A 127 9.26 0.56 -8.72
N LEU A 128 9.36 1.71 -9.38
CA LEU A 128 9.59 1.78 -10.82
C LEU A 128 10.90 1.08 -11.22
N SER A 129 11.94 1.22 -10.42
CA SER A 129 13.24 0.55 -10.62
C SER A 129 13.14 -0.98 -10.66
N LEU A 130 12.17 -1.59 -9.96
CA LEU A 130 11.91 -3.03 -10.04
C LEU A 130 11.10 -3.37 -11.29
N GLN A 131 10.16 -2.51 -11.71
CA GLN A 131 9.44 -2.68 -12.95
C GLN A 131 10.38 -2.67 -14.17
N GLU A 132 11.37 -1.78 -14.19
CA GLU A 132 12.40 -1.71 -15.22
C GLU A 132 13.28 -2.98 -15.28
N ARG A 133 13.33 -3.73 -14.17
CA ARG A 133 14.01 -5.03 -14.04
C ARG A 133 13.07 -6.22 -14.33
N GLY A 134 11.88 -5.97 -14.86
CA GLY A 134 10.91 -6.99 -15.25
C GLY A 134 9.67 -7.12 -14.35
N GLY A 135 9.61 -6.37 -13.24
CA GLY A 135 8.45 -6.30 -12.36
C GLY A 135 8.01 -7.65 -11.80
N TRP A 136 6.71 -7.81 -11.55
CA TRP A 136 6.13 -9.04 -11.02
C TRP A 136 6.26 -10.28 -11.93
N PRO A 137 6.31 -10.16 -13.27
CA PRO A 137 6.64 -11.30 -14.13
C PRO A 137 8.06 -11.84 -13.93
N SER A 138 8.99 -11.04 -13.38
CA SER A 138 10.32 -11.53 -13.02
C SER A 138 10.27 -12.43 -11.79
N ARG A 139 10.93 -13.59 -11.82
CA ARG A 139 11.02 -14.48 -10.65
C ARG A 139 11.78 -13.82 -9.50
N ASP A 140 12.70 -12.91 -9.80
CA ASP A 140 13.47 -12.17 -8.80
C ASP A 140 12.56 -11.29 -7.91
N SER A 141 11.32 -11.01 -8.33
CA SER A 141 10.35 -10.24 -7.53
C SER A 141 10.05 -10.88 -6.18
N ILE A 142 10.17 -12.20 -6.08
CA ILE A 142 9.97 -12.95 -4.83
C ILE A 142 11.02 -12.53 -3.80
N ASP A 143 12.28 -12.46 -4.22
CA ASP A 143 13.40 -12.09 -3.34
C ASP A 143 13.34 -10.59 -3.00
N TRP A 144 12.99 -9.74 -3.97
CA TRP A 144 12.82 -8.29 -3.71
C TRP A 144 11.71 -8.04 -2.68
N PHE A 145 10.57 -8.71 -2.86
CA PHE A 145 9.45 -8.59 -1.92
C PHE A 145 9.81 -9.18 -0.55
N GLY A 146 10.54 -10.29 -0.50
CA GLY A 146 11.03 -10.88 0.74
C GLY A 146 11.94 -9.93 1.52
N GLU A 147 12.88 -9.26 0.86
CA GLU A 147 13.75 -8.26 1.48
C GLU A 147 12.95 -7.07 2.03
N TYR A 148 12.03 -6.53 1.22
CA TYR A 148 11.13 -5.45 1.63
C TYR A 148 10.27 -5.82 2.83
N ALA A 149 9.64 -6.99 2.78
CA ALA A 149 8.80 -7.50 3.85
C ALA A 149 9.61 -7.65 5.14
N ALA A 150 10.83 -8.20 5.07
CA ALA A 150 11.70 -8.34 6.24
C ALA A 150 11.99 -6.98 6.90
N VAL A 151 12.32 -5.94 6.13
CA VAL A 151 12.53 -4.58 6.65
C VAL A 151 11.28 -4.04 7.37
N ALA A 152 10.10 -4.24 6.80
CA ALA A 152 8.85 -3.80 7.39
C ALA A 152 8.53 -4.56 8.70
N PHE A 153 8.70 -5.88 8.71
CA PHE A 153 8.48 -6.72 9.89
C PHE A 153 9.48 -6.38 11.00
N ASP A 154 10.77 -6.27 10.70
CA ASP A 154 11.81 -5.94 11.69
C ASP A 154 11.51 -4.62 12.43
N LYS A 155 10.84 -3.68 11.76
CA LYS A 155 10.53 -2.38 12.33
C LYS A 155 9.19 -2.31 13.08
N LEU A 156 8.16 -3.02 12.61
CA LEU A 156 6.77 -2.77 13.03
C LEU A 156 6.10 -3.98 13.69
N ALA A 157 6.65 -5.19 13.56
CA ALA A 157 5.99 -6.43 14.01
C ALA A 157 5.89 -6.59 15.52
N ASP A 158 6.61 -5.76 16.29
CA ASP A 158 6.50 -5.67 17.74
C ASP A 158 5.14 -5.07 18.18
N ARG A 159 4.51 -4.28 17.31
CA ARG A 159 3.29 -3.50 17.59
C ARG A 159 2.12 -3.77 16.64
N VAL A 160 2.41 -4.22 15.41
CA VAL A 160 1.40 -4.57 14.41
C VAL A 160 1.17 -6.07 14.43
N ASN A 161 -0.04 -6.50 14.83
CA ASN A 161 -0.34 -7.91 15.04
C ASN A 161 -1.18 -8.52 13.91
N LEU A 162 -1.68 -7.70 12.99
CA LEU A 162 -2.49 -8.15 11.85
C LEU A 162 -1.86 -7.66 10.56
N TRP A 163 -1.47 -8.61 9.72
CA TRP A 163 -0.77 -8.37 8.48
C TRP A 163 -1.54 -8.96 7.31
N ALA A 164 -1.52 -8.24 6.19
CA ALA A 164 -1.82 -8.80 4.87
C ALA A 164 -0.57 -8.68 4.01
N THR A 165 -0.24 -9.74 3.26
CA THR A 165 0.91 -9.70 2.34
C THR A 165 0.58 -8.84 1.12
N HIS A 166 -0.49 -9.20 0.41
CA HIS A 166 -0.90 -8.53 -0.81
C HIS A 166 -2.37 -8.10 -0.74
N ASN A 167 -2.67 -6.90 -1.22
CA ASN A 167 -4.03 -6.52 -1.58
C ASN A 167 -4.33 -6.92 -3.03
N GLU A 168 -5.39 -7.69 -3.23
CA GLU A 168 -5.94 -8.07 -4.54
C GLU A 168 -4.86 -8.47 -5.58
N PRO A 169 -4.15 -9.61 -5.39
CA PRO A 169 -3.16 -10.10 -6.35
C PRO A 169 -3.70 -10.21 -7.78
N TRP A 170 -4.99 -10.52 -7.92
CA TRP A 170 -5.67 -10.57 -9.21
C TRP A 170 -5.63 -9.22 -9.93
N VAL A 171 -5.83 -8.10 -9.22
CA VAL A 171 -5.79 -6.77 -9.83
C VAL A 171 -4.37 -6.43 -10.27
N ALA A 172 -3.38 -6.60 -9.39
CA ALA A 172 -1.98 -6.35 -9.72
C ALA A 172 -1.51 -7.18 -10.94
N ALA A 173 -1.93 -8.44 -11.05
CA ALA A 173 -1.57 -9.31 -12.16
C ALA A 173 -2.38 -9.02 -13.43
N PHE A 174 -3.71 -9.18 -13.38
CA PHE A 174 -4.54 -9.18 -14.58
C PHE A 174 -4.91 -7.78 -15.07
N LEU A 175 -5.11 -6.81 -14.17
CA LEU A 175 -5.35 -5.43 -14.61
C LEU A 175 -4.04 -4.69 -14.93
N GLY A 176 -2.95 -5.04 -14.24
CA GLY A 176 -1.63 -4.47 -14.47
C GLY A 176 -0.91 -5.01 -15.70
N TYR A 177 -0.93 -6.33 -15.90
CA TYR A 177 -0.20 -7.02 -16.97
C TYR A 177 -1.08 -7.70 -18.01
N GLY A 178 -2.35 -7.97 -17.72
CA GLY A 178 -3.25 -8.68 -18.64
C GLY A 178 -4.04 -7.74 -19.55
N THR A 179 -4.77 -6.79 -18.98
CA THR A 179 -5.59 -5.83 -19.73
C THR A 179 -4.93 -4.46 -19.87
N GLY A 180 -3.95 -4.17 -19.01
CA GLY A 180 -3.21 -2.91 -19.00
C GLY A 180 -4.04 -1.69 -18.58
N VAL A 181 -5.15 -1.90 -17.86
CA VAL A 181 -6.01 -0.82 -17.34
C VAL A 181 -5.45 -0.23 -16.04
N HIS A 182 -4.64 -0.98 -15.30
CA HIS A 182 -3.88 -0.50 -14.14
C HIS A 182 -2.39 -0.48 -14.46
N ALA A 183 -1.60 0.22 -13.64
CA ALA A 183 -0.14 0.16 -13.71
C ALA A 183 0.37 -1.29 -13.61
N PRO A 184 1.41 -1.69 -14.37
CA PRO A 184 2.23 -0.86 -15.27
C PRO A 184 1.61 -0.63 -16.68
N GLY A 185 0.40 -1.09 -16.94
CA GLY A 185 -0.29 -0.83 -18.21
C GLY A 185 0.06 -1.80 -19.33
N ILE A 186 0.52 -3.00 -18.98
CA ILE A 186 0.93 -4.06 -19.91
C ILE A 186 -0.30 -4.89 -20.30
N ASN A 187 -0.38 -5.27 -21.58
CA ASN A 187 -1.47 -6.08 -22.15
C ASN A 187 -0.89 -7.37 -22.74
N ASP A 188 -0.45 -8.27 -21.86
CA ASP A 188 0.20 -9.54 -22.17
C ASP A 188 -0.27 -10.63 -21.19
N ALA A 189 -1.07 -11.57 -21.70
CA ALA A 189 -1.61 -12.66 -20.91
C ALA A 189 -0.52 -13.55 -20.28
N THR A 190 0.63 -13.73 -20.94
CA THR A 190 1.74 -14.53 -20.40
C THR A 190 2.31 -13.87 -19.15
N GLN A 191 2.58 -12.56 -19.24
CA GLN A 191 3.07 -11.78 -18.11
C GLN A 191 2.05 -11.71 -16.98
N ALA A 192 0.75 -11.63 -17.28
CA ALA A 192 -0.30 -11.68 -16.27
C ALA A 192 -0.28 -12.98 -15.46
N PHE A 193 -0.15 -14.14 -16.11
CA PHE A 193 -0.06 -15.41 -15.39
C PHE A 193 1.26 -15.58 -14.62
N GLN A 194 2.37 -15.07 -15.15
CA GLN A 194 3.65 -15.04 -14.43
C GLN A 194 3.58 -14.16 -13.18
N ALA A 195 3.05 -12.94 -13.31
CA ALA A 195 2.84 -12.04 -12.18
C ALA A 195 1.90 -12.65 -11.13
N ALA A 196 0.78 -13.24 -11.56
CA ALA A 196 -0.15 -13.92 -10.66
C ALA A 196 0.52 -15.07 -9.90
N HIS A 197 1.38 -15.83 -10.58
CA HIS A 197 2.14 -16.92 -9.95
C HIS A 197 3.11 -16.38 -8.90
N HIS A 198 3.94 -15.39 -9.24
CA HIS A 198 4.96 -14.87 -8.32
C HIS A 198 4.39 -14.09 -7.13
N LEU A 199 3.25 -13.41 -7.29
CA LEU A 199 2.52 -12.76 -6.18
C LEU A 199 1.98 -13.77 -5.14
N LEU A 200 1.91 -15.06 -5.47
CA LEU A 200 1.40 -16.13 -4.60
C LEU A 200 2.51 -17.01 -4.01
N LEU A 201 3.77 -16.77 -4.36
CA LEU A 201 4.94 -17.45 -3.78
C LEU A 201 5.47 -16.66 -2.59
#